data_AF-A0A0U9H4Q8-F1
#
_entry.id   AF-A0A0U9H4Q8-F1
#
_cell.length_a   1.000
_cell.length_b   1.000
_cell.length_c   1.000
_cell.angle_alpha   90.00
_cell.angle_beta   90.00
_cell.angle_gamma   90.00
#
_symmetry.space_group_name_H-M   'P 1'
#
loop_
_entity.id
_entity.type
_entity.pdbx_description
1 polymer ?
#
loop_
_entity_poly.entity_id
_entity_poly.type
_entity_poly.pdbx_seq_one_letter_code
_entity_poly.pdbx_strand_id
1 'polypeptide(L)' 'MTNLTDVFNRMGLLDLIFLIPMFMLFSYLPSYNFVSILLNIIIVIFFTFGLAMAFHIIVDLIKKRNRHRT' A
#
# COMPACT_ATOMS: atom_id res chain seq x y z
N MET A 1 -3.30 -22.36 12.37
CA MET A 1 -3.55 -20.95 12.75
C MET A 1 -2.51 -19.97 12.21
N THR A 2 -1.46 -20.43 11.50
CA THR A 2 -0.34 -19.63 11.01
C THR A 2 -0.65 -18.79 9.77
N ASN A 3 -1.47 -19.29 8.84
CA ASN A 3 -1.71 -18.64 7.54
C ASN A 3 -2.33 -17.23 7.63
N LEU A 4 -3.18 -16.94 8.62
CA LEU A 4 -3.75 -15.59 8.75
C LEU A 4 -2.76 -14.60 9.35
N THR A 5 -1.94 -15.04 10.30
CA THR A 5 -0.92 -14.19 10.91
C THR A 5 0.14 -13.78 9.89
N ASP A 6 0.57 -14.71 9.02
CA ASP A 6 1.50 -14.39 7.94
C ASP A 6 0.92 -13.41 6.91
N VAL A 7 -0.36 -13.55 6.59
CA VAL A 7 -1.08 -12.61 5.71
C VAL A 7 -1.15 -11.23 6.35
N PHE A 8 -1.54 -11.15 7.62
CA PHE A 8 -1.58 -9.89 8.38
C PHE A 8 -0.19 -9.25 8.49
N ASN A 9 0.84 -10.06 8.71
CA ASN A 9 2.21 -9.55 8.82
C ASN A 9 2.73 -9.02 7.48
N ARG A 10 2.45 -9.70 6.37
CA ARG A 10 2.75 -9.22 5.01
C ARG A 10 1.96 -7.97 4.65
N MET A 11 0.70 -7.89 5.06
CA MET A 11 -0.16 -6.74 4.84
C MET A 11 0.32 -5.52 5.65
N GLY A 12 0.71 -5.71 6.91
CA GLY A 12 1.31 -4.65 7.73
C GLY A 12 2.67 -4.18 7.19
N LEU A 13 3.46 -5.08 6.58
CA LEU A 13 4.73 -4.73 5.93
C LEU A 13 4.51 -3.94 4.64
N LEU A 14 3.48 -4.29 3.86
CA LEU A 14 3.04 -3.50 2.71
C LEU A 14 2.57 -2.10 3.15
N ASP A 15 1.69 -2.01 4.16
CA ASP A 15 1.23 -0.74 4.70
C ASP A 15 2.40 0.13 5.18
N LEU A 16 3.41 -0.45 5.85
CA LEU A 16 4.61 0.28 6.29
C LEU A 16 5.43 0.82 5.11
N ILE A 17 5.59 0.02 4.05
CA ILE A 17 6.25 0.44 2.79
C ILE A 17 5.49 1.58 2.12
N PHE A 18 4.17 1.61 2.21
CA PHE A 18 3.33 2.68 1.65
C PHE A 18 3.25 3.93 2.54
N LEU A 19 3.39 3.76 3.84
CA LEU A 19 3.31 4.84 4.83
C LEU A 19 4.51 5.78 4.77
N ILE A 20 5.72 5.26 4.54
CA ILE A 20 6.97 6.04 4.41
C ILE A 20 6.89 7.10 3.29
N PRO A 21 6.58 6.73 2.03
CA PRO A 21 6.41 7.71 0.96
C PRO A 21 5.26 8.69 1.23
N MET A 22 4.19 8.24 1.89
CA MET A 22 3.05 9.09 2.25
C MET A 22 3.45 10.18 3.26
N PHE A 23 4.31 9.88 4.23
CA PHE A 23 4.84 10.89 5.16
C PHE A 23 5.83 11.86 4.50
N MET A 24 6.66 11.39 3.57
CA MET A 24 7.53 12.26 2.77
C MET A 24 6.72 13.30 2.00
N LEU A 25 5.55 12.91 1.50
CA LEU A 25 4.58 13.76 0.79
C LEU A 25 4.15 14.99 1.60
N PHE A 26 3.96 14.84 2.92
CA PHE A 26 3.60 15.92 3.83
C PHE A 26 4.79 16.84 4.18
N SER A 27 6.03 16.33 4.14
CA SER A 27 7.22 17.13 4.44
C SER A 27 7.55 18.18 3.36
N TYR A 28 7.01 18.05 2.14
CA TYR A 28 7.32 18.93 1.01
C TYR A 28 6.34 20.11 0.81
N LEU A 29 5.29 20.22 1.64
CA LEU A 29 4.43 21.42 1.68
C LEU A 29 5.03 22.42 2.68
N PRO A 30 5.70 23.53 2.26
CA PRO A 30 5.31 24.44 1.19
C PRO A 30 6.51 24.92 0.35
N SER A 31 7.03 24.07 -0.54
CA SER A 31 8.06 24.49 -1.51
C SER A 31 7.42 24.63 -2.89
N TYR A 32 7.35 25.87 -3.41
CA TYR A 32 6.87 26.20 -4.77
C TYR A 32 7.84 25.73 -5.88
N ASN A 33 8.59 24.65 -5.65
CA ASN A 33 9.51 24.10 -6.64
C ASN A 33 8.79 23.04 -7.49
N PHE A 34 8.88 23.21 -8.80
CA PHE A 34 8.31 22.31 -9.81
C PHE A 34 8.79 20.85 -9.62
N VAL A 35 10.03 20.67 -9.13
CA VAL A 35 10.62 19.36 -8.79
C VAL A 35 9.86 18.67 -7.66
N SER A 36 9.43 19.43 -6.65
CA SER A 36 8.65 18.90 -5.52
C SER A 36 7.29 18.37 -5.98
N ILE A 37 6.63 19.08 -6.91
CA ILE A 37 5.35 18.65 -7.51
C ILE A 37 5.53 17.36 -8.31
N LEU A 38 6.60 17.28 -9.12
CA LEU A 38 6.88 16.11 -9.94
C LEU A 38 7.16 14.86 -9.09
N LEU A 39 7.97 14.99 -8.04
CA LEU A 39 8.22 13.91 -7.07
C LEU A 39 6.93 13.46 -6.39
N ASN A 40 6.07 14.40 -6.03
CA ASN A 40 4.79 14.11 -5.37
C ASN A 40 3.89 13.25 -6.28
N ILE A 41 3.76 13.62 -7.55
CA ILE A 41 2.98 12.85 -8.55
C ILE A 41 3.54 11.43 -8.73
N ILE A 42 4.86 11.27 -8.81
CA ILE A 42 5.49 9.95 -8.90
C ILE A 42 5.14 9.10 -7.68
N ILE A 43 5.26 9.67 -6.49
CA ILE A 43 4.95 8.97 -5.24
C ILE A 43 3.46 8.55 -5.20
N VAL A 44 2.54 9.42 -5.59
CA VAL A 44 1.09 9.11 -5.65
C VAL A 44 0.81 7.97 -6.64
N ILE A 45 1.47 7.95 -7.81
CA ILE A 45 1.31 6.87 -8.78
C ILE A 45 1.82 5.55 -8.19
N PHE A 46 3.03 5.53 -7.63
CA PHE A 46 3.57 4.32 -6.99
C PHE A 46 2.69 3.83 -5.83
N PHE A 47 2.16 4.76 -5.03
CA PHE A 47 1.26 4.44 -3.94
C PHE A 47 -0.05 3.80 -4.44
N THR A 48 -0.68 4.36 -5.46
CA THR A 48 -1.95 3.83 -6.01
C THR A 48 -1.78 2.44 -6.64
N PHE A 49 -0.70 2.21 -7.40
CA PHE A 49 -0.38 0.87 -7.95
C PHE A 49 -0.18 -0.16 -6.85
N GLY A 50 0.53 0.23 -5.81
CA GLY A 50 0.81 -0.61 -4.68
C GLY A 50 -0.41 -0.96 -3.83
N LEU A 51 -1.29 0.03 -3.60
CA LEU A 51 -2.56 -0.15 -2.92
C LEU A 51 -3.49 -1.08 -3.72
N ALA A 52 -3.55 -0.91 -5.05
CA ALA A 52 -4.34 -1.78 -5.92
C ALA A 52 -3.84 -3.24 -5.86
N MET A 53 -2.53 -3.45 -5.86
CA MET A 53 -1.93 -4.78 -5.73
C MET A 53 -2.25 -5.41 -4.36
N ALA A 54 -2.09 -4.65 -3.28
CA ALA A 54 -2.44 -5.11 -1.94
C ALA A 54 -3.92 -5.49 -1.85
N PHE A 55 -4.81 -4.65 -2.39
CA PHE A 55 -6.25 -4.88 -2.42
C PHE A 55 -6.60 -6.17 -3.18
N HIS A 56 -6.01 -6.39 -4.36
CA HIS A 56 -6.21 -7.63 -5.12
C HIS A 56 -5.80 -8.87 -4.33
N ILE A 57 -4.63 -8.83 -3.67
CA ILE A 57 -4.13 -9.96 -2.85
C ILE A 57 -5.10 -10.24 -1.69
N ILE A 58 -5.59 -9.21 -1.01
CA ILE A 58 -6.53 -9.35 0.11
C ILE A 58 -7.86 -9.95 -0.37
N VAL A 59 -8.41 -9.44 -1.48
CA VAL A 59 -9.65 -9.95 -2.06
C VAL A 59 -9.50 -11.42 -2.46
N ASP A 60 -8.38 -11.80 -3.09
CA ASP A 60 -8.12 -13.19 -3.46
C ASP A 60 -7.97 -14.10 -2.23
N LEU A 61 -7.31 -13.63 -1.18
CA LEU A 61 -7.19 -14.36 0.08
C LEU A 61 -8.55 -14.57 0.76
N ILE A 62 -9.40 -13.55 0.80
CA ILE A 62 -10.76 -13.64 1.33
C ILE A 62 -11.60 -14.62 0.50
N LYS A 63 -11.53 -14.51 -0.82
CA LYS A 63 -12.25 -15.40 -1.75
C LYS A 63 -11.81 -16.86 -1.60
N LYS A 64 -10.50 -17.10 -1.48
CA LYS A 64 -9.94 -18.44 -1.24
C LYS A 64 -10.33 -19.02 0.11
N ARG A 65 -10.42 -18.18 1.15
CA ARG A 65 -10.89 -18.58 2.49
C ARG A 65 -12.36 -19.01 2.48
N ASN A 66 -13.22 -18.30 1.75
CA ASN A 66 -14.65 -18.62 1.68
C ASN A 66 -14.92 -19.92 0.90
N ARG A 67 -14.11 -20.23 -0.12
CA ARG A 67 -14.26 -21.45 -0.92
C ARG A 67 -13.87 -22.74 -0.19
N HIS A 68 -13.14 -22.64 0.91
CA HIS A 68 -12.69 -23.79 1.71
C HIS A 68 -13.64 -24.11 2.89
N ARG A 69 -14.70 -23.31 3.07
CA ARG A 69 -15.73 -23.47 4.12
C ARG A 69 -17.06 -24.07 3.61
N THR A 70 -17.19 -24.29 2.30
CA THR A 70 -18.29 -25.02 1.65
C THR A 70 -17.79 -26.39 1.22
#